data_AF-A0AA47BSJ9-F1
#
_entry.id   AF-A0AA47BSJ9-F1
#
_cell.length_a   1.000
_cell.length_b   1.000
_cell.length_c   1.000
_cell.angle_alpha   90.00
_cell.angle_beta   90.00
_cell.angle_gamma   90.00
#
_symmetry.space_group_name_H-M   'P 1'
#
loop_
_entity.id
_entity.type
_entity.pdbx_description
1 polymer ?
#
loop_
_entity_poly.entity_id
_entity_poly.type
_entity_poly.pdbx_seq_one_letter_code
_entity_poly.pdbx_strand_id
1 'polypeptide(L)' 'MVSTLAGSSAGHADGIGTEAQFYGPTGVAVDSSGNIYVADFSNHRIRKITPADK' A
#
# COMPACT_ATOMS: atom_id res chain seq x y z
N MET A 1 8.61 -9.31 15.95
CA MET A 1 9.23 -8.10 15.35
C MET A 1 8.18 -7.38 14.51
N VAL A 2 8.27 -6.07 14.37
CA VAL A 2 7.36 -5.26 13.53
C VAL A 2 8.19 -4.66 12.39
N SER A 3 7.63 -4.63 11.18
CA SER A 3 8.26 -4.05 10.00
C SER A 3 7.25 -3.24 9.19
N THR A 4 7.76 -2.32 8.37
CA THR A 4 6.98 -1.60 7.37
C THR A 4 6.96 -2.41 6.08
N LEU A 5 5.77 -2.70 5.55
CA LEU A 5 5.62 -3.42 4.28
C LEU A 5 5.77 -2.49 3.07
N ALA A 6 5.11 -1.32 3.10
CA ALA A 6 5.14 -0.33 2.03
C ALA A 6 4.88 1.08 2.57
N GLY A 7 5.35 2.11 1.86
CA GLY A 7 5.23 3.51 2.28
C GLY A 7 6.51 4.07 2.89
N SER A 8 6.75 5.36 2.68
CA SER A 8 7.82 6.13 3.33
C SER A 8 7.34 7.50 3.79
N SER A 9 7.18 8.44 2.85
CA SER A 9 6.62 9.77 3.07
C SER A 9 5.22 9.92 2.46
N ALA A 10 4.50 10.95 2.92
CA ALA A 10 3.22 11.34 2.35
C ALA A 10 3.40 11.76 0.88
N GLY A 11 2.60 11.19 -0.02
CA GLY A 11 2.68 11.50 -1.44
C GLY A 11 1.95 10.47 -2.30
N HIS A 12 2.27 10.45 -3.59
CA HIS A 12 1.75 9.48 -4.53
C HIS A 12 2.87 9.00 -5.44
N ALA A 13 3.26 7.75 -5.25
CA ALA A 13 4.19 7.02 -6.10
C ALA A 13 3.82 5.54 -6.03
N ASP A 14 3.78 4.87 -7.18
CA ASP A 14 3.91 3.41 -7.22
C ASP A 14 5.38 3.04 -7.02
N GLY A 15 5.65 1.82 -6.58
CA GLY A 15 7.00 1.34 -6.29
C GLY A 15 6.98 0.11 -5.40
N ILE A 16 8.15 -0.47 -5.17
CA ILE A 16 8.28 -1.64 -4.29
C ILE A 16 8.58 -1.17 -2.86
N GLY A 17 7.81 -1.68 -1.91
CA GLY A 17 8.00 -1.42 -0.49
C GLY A 17 8.00 0.07 -0.15
N THR A 18 9.13 0.59 0.34
CA THR A 18 9.28 1.97 0.78
C THR A 18 9.36 3.00 -0.35
N GLU A 19 9.53 2.56 -1.60
CA GLU A 19 9.44 3.44 -2.78
C GLU A 19 8.00 3.89 -3.05
N ALA A 20 7.00 3.08 -2.65
CA ALA A 20 5.61 3.48 -2.74
C ALA A 20 5.31 4.63 -1.76
N GLN A 21 4.44 5.54 -2.17
CA GLN A 21 3.92 6.61 -1.33
C GLN A 21 2.39 6.60 -1.32
N PHE A 22 1.85 6.93 -0.16
CA PHE A 22 0.41 7.05 0.12
C PHE A 22 0.12 8.40 0.76
N TYR A 23 -1.11 8.87 0.68
CA TYR A 23 -1.54 10.09 1.32
C TYR A 23 -2.91 9.91 1.99
N GLY A 24 -2.89 9.90 3.33
CA GLY A 24 -4.07 9.69 4.15
C GLY A 24 -4.79 8.36 3.89
N PRO A 25 -4.12 7.19 3.92
CA PRO A 25 -4.82 5.92 3.79
C PRO A 25 -5.80 5.70 4.96
N THR A 26 -7.02 5.24 4.67
CA THR A 26 -8.10 5.11 5.69
C THR A 26 -8.59 3.69 5.91
N GLY A 27 -8.20 2.74 5.06
CA GLY A 27 -8.64 1.36 5.17
C GLY A 27 -7.76 0.41 4.38
N VAL A 28 -7.77 -0.86 4.80
CA VAL A 28 -7.06 -1.96 4.16
C VAL A 28 -7.94 -3.20 4.06
N ALA A 29 -7.81 -3.95 2.97
CA ALA A 29 -8.45 -5.25 2.78
C ALA A 29 -7.46 -6.22 2.13
N VAL A 30 -7.60 -7.52 2.41
CA VAL A 30 -6.72 -8.57 1.87
C VAL A 30 -7.56 -9.61 1.13
N ASP A 31 -7.15 -9.98 -0.09
CA ASP A 31 -7.80 -11.06 -0.84
C ASP A 31 -7.20 -12.44 -0.51
N SER A 32 -7.81 -13.52 -1.03
CA SER A 32 -7.34 -14.90 -0.81
C SER A 32 -5.96 -15.20 -1.45
N SER A 33 -5.49 -14.35 -2.35
CA SER A 33 -4.17 -14.45 -2.97
C SER A 33 -3.10 -13.71 -2.16
N GLY A 34 -3.49 -12.97 -1.12
CA GLY A 34 -2.60 -12.17 -0.28
C GLY A 34 -2.34 -10.77 -0.83
N ASN A 35 -3.06 -10.33 -1.87
CA ASN A 35 -2.96 -8.94 -2.30
C ASN A 35 -3.63 -8.03 -1.28
N ILE A 36 -2.99 -6.90 -0.99
CA ILE A 36 -3.51 -5.89 -0.08
C ILE A 36 -4.05 -4.72 -0.90
N TYR A 37 -5.28 -4.32 -0.59
CA TYR A 37 -5.94 -3.16 -1.18
C TYR A 37 -5.99 -2.06 -0.13
N VAL A 38 -5.48 -0.87 -0.48
CA VAL A 38 -5.40 0.29 0.41
C VAL A 38 -6.32 1.39 -0.13
N ALA A 39 -7.21 1.90 0.72
CA ALA A 39 -8.00 3.09 0.42
C ALA A 39 -7.15 4.35 0.66
N ASP A 40 -6.41 4.77 -0.37
CA ASP A 40 -5.51 5.92 -0.38
C ASP A 40 -6.33 7.22 -0.56
N PHE A 41 -7.04 7.59 0.50
CA PHE A 41 -8.20 8.48 0.47
C PHE A 41 -7.87 9.88 -0.05
N SER A 42 -6.80 10.52 0.44
CA SER A 42 -6.44 11.87 0.00
C SER A 42 -5.83 11.89 -1.41
N ASN A 43 -5.37 10.73 -1.90
CA ASN A 43 -4.98 10.55 -3.30
C ASN A 43 -6.15 10.11 -4.20
N HIS A 44 -7.35 9.92 -3.66
CA HIS A 44 -8.55 9.47 -4.38
C HIS A 44 -8.35 8.16 -5.15
N ARG A 45 -7.65 7.19 -4.57
CA ARG A 45 -7.28 5.92 -5.23
C ARG A 45 -7.51 4.72 -4.33
N ILE A 46 -7.82 3.58 -4.95
CA ILE A 46 -7.60 2.27 -4.35
C ILE A 46 -6.27 1.75 -4.88
N ARG A 47 -5.32 1.44 -3.99
CA ARG A 47 -3.98 0.99 -4.33
C ARG A 47 -3.87 -0.51 -4.07
N LYS A 48 -3.20 -1.25 -4.93
CA LYS A 48 -2.98 -2.70 -4.76
C LYS A 48 -1.49 -2.96 -4.50
N ILE A 49 -1.19 -3.68 -3.44
CA ILE A 49 0.13 -4.21 -3.13
C ILE A 49 0.06 -5.71 -3.35
N THR A 50 0.94 -6.21 -4.22
CA THR A 50 1.12 -7.65 -4.44
C THR A 50 2.26 -8.16 -3.55
N PRO A 51 2.17 -9.37 -3.00
CA PRO A 51 3.35 -10.03 -2.43
C PRO A 51 4.46 -10.08 -3.49
N ALA A 52 5.71 -9.84 -3.09
CA ALA A 52 6.86 -10.16 -3.92
C ALA A 52 6.95 -11.68 -3.96
N ASP A 53 6.41 -12.30 -5.03
CA ASP A 53 6.38 -13.74 -5.36
C ASP A 53 6.27 -14.72 -4.17
N LYS A 54 5.11 -15.40 -4.06
CA LYS A 54 4.84 -16.42 -3.03
C LYS A 54 5.96 -17.46 -2.89
#